data_AF-C7IZS9-F1
#
_entry.id   AF-C7IZS9-F1
#
_cell.length_a   1.000
_cell.length_b   1.000
_cell.length_c   1.000
_cell.angle_alpha   90.00
_cell.angle_beta   90.00
_cell.angle_gamma   90.00
#
_symmetry.space_group_name_H-M   'P 1'
#
loop_
_entity.id
_entity.type
_entity.pdbx_description
1 polymer ?
#
loop_
_entity_poly.entity_id
_entity_poly.type
_entity_poly.pdbx_seq_one_letter_code
_entity_poly.pdbx_strand_id
1 'polypeptide(L)'
;MAESAKPTPQLELFNSMTKKKELFEPLVEGKVRMYVCGVTPYDFSHIGHARAYVAFDVLYRYLKFLGYEVEYVRNFTDIDDKFLSCPHPWQLVIVMDA
;
A
#
# COMPACT_ATOMS: atom_id res chain seq x y z
N MET A 1 31.02 18.42 -6.36
CA MET A 1 29.82 18.18 -7.19
C MET A 1 28.65 18.08 -6.21
N ALA A 2 27.98 19.20 -5.94
CA ALA A 2 26.86 19.25 -5.01
C ALA A 2 25.58 18.96 -5.81
N GLU A 3 25.01 17.75 -5.64
CA GLU A 3 23.71 17.41 -6.18
C GLU A 3 22.67 18.29 -5.47
N SER A 4 22.11 19.26 -6.18
CA SER A 4 21.11 20.19 -5.68
C SER A 4 19.88 19.40 -5.22
N ALA A 5 19.63 19.37 -3.90
CA ALA A 5 18.42 18.80 -3.33
C ALA A 5 17.21 19.45 -4.01
N LYS A 6 16.47 18.66 -4.81
CA LYS A 6 15.22 19.12 -5.41
C LYS A 6 14.30 19.59 -4.27
N PRO A 7 13.60 20.73 -4.41
CA PRO A 7 12.61 21.13 -3.43
C PRO A 7 11.52 20.05 -3.41
N THR A 8 11.52 19.20 -2.40
CA THR A 8 10.45 18.22 -2.21
C THR A 8 9.20 19.04 -1.87
N PRO A 9 8.16 19.06 -2.72
CA PRO A 9 6.91 19.72 -2.37
C PRO A 9 6.43 19.20 -1.01
N GLN A 10 5.94 20.11 -0.17
CA GLN A 10 5.35 19.78 1.13
C GLN A 10 4.14 18.88 0.89
N LEU A 11 4.34 17.57 1.05
CA LEU A 11 3.28 16.57 0.92
C LEU A 11 2.52 16.54 2.24
N GLU A 12 1.23 16.87 2.19
CA GLU A 12 0.33 16.67 3.31
C GLU A 12 -0.54 15.44 3.07
N LEU A 13 -0.59 14.52 4.05
CA LEU A 13 -1.46 13.35 4.02
C LEU A 13 -2.53 13.48 5.09
N PHE A 14 -3.72 12.95 4.79
CA PHE A 14 -4.78 12.87 5.79
C PHE A 14 -4.53 11.69 6.73
N ASN A 15 -4.31 11.98 8.00
CA ASN A 15 -4.12 10.98 9.03
C ASN A 15 -5.47 10.60 9.63
N SER A 16 -5.90 9.35 9.43
CA SER A 16 -7.18 8.84 9.95
C SER A 16 -7.23 8.79 11.49
N MET A 17 -6.09 8.69 12.17
CA MET A 17 -6.05 8.67 13.65
C MET A 17 -6.33 10.05 14.24
N THR A 18 -5.74 11.10 13.68
CA THR A 18 -5.89 12.48 14.15
C THR A 18 -7.00 13.24 13.41
N LYS A 19 -7.52 12.67 12.31
CA LYS A 19 -8.53 13.23 11.40
C LYS A 19 -8.13 14.58 10.82
N LYS A 20 -6.84 14.82 10.63
CA LYS A 20 -6.27 16.07 10.12
C LYS A 20 -5.31 15.79 8.98
N LYS A 21 -5.09 16.81 8.16
CA LYS A 21 -3.98 16.80 7.20
C LYS A 21 -2.72 17.14 7.97
N GLU A 22 -1.72 16.28 7.85
CA GLU A 22 -0.44 16.39 8.52
C GLU A 22 0.67 16.34 7.47
N LEU A 23 1.77 17.04 7.76
CA LEU A 23 2.96 16.99 6.94
C LEU A 23 3.50 15.56 6.94
N PHE A 24 3.79 15.05 5.74
CA PHE A 24 4.39 13.74 5.57
C PHE A 24 5.89 13.82 5.83
N GLU A 25 6.29 13.26 6.97
CA GLU A 25 7.70 13.11 7.35
C GLU A 25 8.05 11.61 7.38
N PRO A 26 9.00 11.16 6.53
CA PRO A 26 9.39 9.76 6.53
C PRO A 26 10.16 9.41 7.81
N LEU A 27 10.00 8.17 8.29
CA LEU A 27 10.72 7.69 9.47
C LEU A 27 12.25 7.67 9.25
N VAL A 28 12.68 7.38 8.02
CA VAL A 28 14.08 7.39 7.59
C VAL A 28 14.16 8.33 6.40
N GLU A 29 15.07 9.29 6.44
CA GLU A 29 15.22 10.28 5.36
C GLU A 29 15.43 9.59 4.00
N GLY A 30 14.64 10.02 3.00
CA GLY A 30 14.68 9.45 1.66
C GLY A 30 14.01 8.07 1.51
N LYS A 31 13.59 7.40 2.58
CA LYS A 31 12.96 6.06 2.52
C LYS A 31 11.54 6.06 3.07
N VAL A 32 10.61 5.50 2.31
CA VAL A 32 9.21 5.38 2.69
C VAL A 32 8.80 3.92 2.69
N ARG A 33 8.20 3.46 3.80
CA ARG A 33 7.59 2.13 3.88
C ARG A 33 6.08 2.29 3.89
N MET A 34 5.41 1.64 2.93
CA MET A 34 3.96 1.69 2.77
C MET A 34 3.38 0.29 2.82
N TYR A 35 2.50 0.06 3.77
CA TYR A 35 1.70 -1.16 3.87
C TYR A 35 0.26 -0.88 3.44
N VAL A 36 -0.27 -1.70 2.54
CA VAL A 36 -1.67 -1.63 2.11
C VAL A 36 -2.32 -2.99 2.27
N CYS A 37 -3.48 -3.02 2.94
CA CYS A 37 -4.27 -4.23 3.06
C CYS A 37 -4.69 -4.74 1.67
N GLY A 38 -4.34 -5.98 1.35
CA GLY A 38 -4.79 -6.63 0.11
C GLY A 38 -6.17 -7.26 0.24
N VAL A 39 -6.53 -8.05 -0.77
CA VAL A 39 -7.85 -8.71 -0.83
C VAL A 39 -7.85 -9.98 0.00
N THR A 40 -9.03 -10.32 0.51
CA THR A 40 -9.38 -11.69 0.86
C THR A 40 -10.06 -12.31 -0.38
N PRO A 41 -9.47 -13.33 -1.02
CA PRO A 41 -9.87 -13.80 -2.35
C PRO A 41 -11.12 -14.70 -2.32
N TYR A 42 -12.21 -14.24 -1.71
CA TYR A 42 -13.45 -15.02 -1.64
C TYR A 42 -14.28 -15.01 -2.92
N ASP A 43 -14.11 -13.97 -3.72
CA ASP A 43 -14.87 -13.73 -4.93
C ASP A 43 -14.02 -12.88 -5.90
N PHE A 44 -14.49 -12.73 -7.12
CA PHE A 44 -13.85 -11.92 -8.14
C PHE A 44 -13.68 -10.47 -7.66
N SER A 45 -12.55 -9.86 -8.06
CA SER A 45 -12.28 -8.47 -7.76
C SER A 45 -13.34 -7.55 -8.41
N HIS A 46 -14.05 -6.79 -7.59
CA HIS A 46 -15.02 -5.80 -8.04
C HIS A 46 -14.39 -4.38 -8.06
N ILE A 47 -15.12 -3.42 -8.62
CA ILE A 47 -14.63 -2.03 -8.81
C ILE A 47 -14.23 -1.34 -7.49
N GLY A 48 -14.78 -1.77 -6.36
CA GLY A 48 -14.41 -1.30 -5.03
C GLY A 48 -12.95 -1.62 -4.69
N HIS A 49 -12.51 -2.84 -4.95
CA HIS A 49 -11.10 -3.24 -4.80
C HIS A 49 -10.19 -2.44 -5.75
N ALA A 50 -10.61 -2.30 -7.01
CA ALA A 50 -9.85 -1.54 -8.01
C ALA A 50 -9.64 -0.07 -7.59
N ARG A 51 -10.68 0.59 -7.07
CA ARG A 51 -10.59 1.98 -6.60
C ARG A 51 -9.54 2.15 -5.51
N ALA A 52 -9.53 1.26 -4.50
CA ALA A 52 -8.56 1.33 -3.41
C ALA A 52 -7.13 1.14 -3.94
N TYR A 53 -6.92 0.11 -4.77
CA TYR A 53 -5.58 -0.17 -5.29
C TYR A 53 -5.06 0.91 -6.24
N VAL A 54 -5.92 1.50 -7.07
CA VAL A 54 -5.52 2.61 -7.94
C VAL A 54 -5.17 3.84 -7.11
N ALA A 55 -5.91 4.16 -6.05
CA ALA A 55 -5.59 5.30 -5.19
C ALA A 55 -4.21 5.15 -4.52
N PHE A 56 -3.89 3.97 -3.99
CA PHE A 56 -2.59 3.70 -3.38
C PHE A 56 -1.46 3.57 -4.41
N ASP A 57 -1.75 3.10 -5.63
CA ASP A 57 -0.78 3.07 -6.73
C ASP A 57 -0.41 4.49 -7.20
N VAL A 58 -1.39 5.40 -7.28
CA VAL A 58 -1.11 6.83 -7.56
C VAL A 58 -0.23 7.43 -6.47
N LEU A 59 -0.51 7.14 -5.19
CA LEU A 59 0.33 7.59 -4.09
C LEU A 59 1.77 7.04 -4.19
N TYR A 60 1.93 5.75 -4.47
CA TYR A 60 3.23 5.13 -4.67
C TYR A 60 4.04 5.80 -5.79
N ARG A 61 3.41 6.00 -6.95
CA ARG A 61 4.04 6.66 -8.10
C ARG A 61 4.40 8.10 -7.79
N TYR A 62 3.55 8.80 -7.04
CA TYR A 62 3.82 10.17 -6.61
C TYR A 62 5.03 10.23 -5.68
N LEU A 63 5.10 9.36 -4.66
CA LEU A 63 6.24 9.29 -3.75
C LEU A 63 7.55 8.95 -4.49
N LYS A 64 7.51 8.04 -5.46
CA LYS A 64 8.67 7.78 -6.34
C LYS A 64 9.06 8.98 -7.19
N PHE A 65 8.09 9.72 -7.74
CA PHE A 65 8.33 10.93 -8.50
C PHE A 65 9.02 12.03 -7.65
N LEU A 66 8.68 12.10 -6.37
CA LEU A 66 9.33 12.97 -5.39
C LEU A 66 10.78 12.56 -5.04
N GLY A 67 11.24 11.40 -5.50
CA GLY A 67 12.60 10.90 -5.26
C GLY A 67 12.75 10.02 -4.02
N TYR A 68 11.65 9.59 -3.40
CA TYR A 68 11.71 8.65 -2.29
C TYR A 68 11.99 7.22 -2.78
N GLU A 69 12.81 6.49 -2.02
CA GLU A 69 12.90 5.03 -2.10
C GLU A 69 11.69 4.43 -1.37
N VAL A 70 10.72 3.92 -2.14
CA VAL A 70 9.45 3.42 -1.57
C VAL A 70 9.43 1.90 -1.56
N GLU A 71 9.37 1.33 -0.35
CA GLU A 71 9.08 -0.08 -0.11
C GLU A 71 7.56 -0.26 0.02
N TYR A 72 6.95 -0.97 -0.92
CA TYR A 72 5.51 -1.19 -0.98
C TYR A 72 5.18 -2.65 -0.68
N VAL A 73 4.48 -2.87 0.43
CA VAL A 73 4.10 -4.21 0.90
C VAL A 73 2.58 -4.34 0.87
N ARG A 74 2.10 -5.47 0.35
CA ARG A 74 0.68 -5.82 0.30
C ARG A 74 0.51 -7.26 0.75
N ASN A 75 -0.37 -7.50 1.70
CA ASN A 75 -0.71 -8.85 2.14
C ASN A 75 -1.77 -9.49 1.24
N PHE A 76 -1.92 -10.81 1.33
CA PHE A 76 -3.02 -11.56 0.77
C PHE A 76 -3.62 -12.40 1.89
N THR A 77 -4.90 -12.20 2.20
CA THR A 77 -5.53 -12.89 3.33
C THR A 77 -6.07 -14.23 2.84
N ASP A 78 -5.28 -15.28 2.93
CA ASP A 78 -5.65 -16.62 2.44
C ASP A 78 -6.30 -17.52 3.51
N ILE A 79 -6.35 -17.05 4.77
CA ILE A 79 -6.97 -17.76 5.89
C ILE A 79 -7.87 -16.77 6.63
N ASP A 80 -9.18 -16.93 6.50
CA ASP A 80 -10.21 -16.18 7.20
C ASP A 80 -11.49 -17.05 7.27
N ASP A 81 -12.31 -16.88 8.32
CA ASP A 81 -13.41 -17.81 8.65
C ASP A 81 -14.48 -17.94 7.54
N LYS A 82 -14.54 -16.95 6.62
CA LYS A 82 -15.45 -17.03 5.46
C LYS A 82 -14.96 -17.96 4.34
N PHE A 83 -13.72 -18.44 4.39
CA PHE A 83 -13.21 -19.44 3.44
C PHE A 83 -13.92 -20.78 3.63
N LEU A 84 -14.26 -21.11 4.87
CA LEU A 84 -14.86 -22.38 5.26
C LEU A 84 -16.33 -22.52 4.82
N SER A 85 -17.01 -21.44 4.41
CA SER A 85 -18.41 -21.50 3.95
C SER A 85 -18.57 -21.46 2.41
N CYS A 86 -17.47 -21.38 1.65
CA CYS A 86 -17.51 -21.32 0.18
C CYS A 86 -17.38 -22.74 -0.43
N PRO A 87 -18.24 -23.19 -1.36
CA PRO A 87 -18.27 -24.58 -1.83
C PRO A 87 -17.09 -25.04 -2.72
N HIS A 88 -16.10 -24.18 -2.99
CA HIS A 88 -15.03 -24.46 -3.96
C HIS A 88 -13.65 -24.18 -3.34
N PRO A 89 -13.06 -25.16 -2.63
CA PRO A 89 -11.82 -24.96 -1.90
C PRO A 89 -10.62 -25.34 -2.77
N TRP A 90 -10.23 -24.52 -3.73
CA TRP A 90 -8.94 -24.73 -4.42
C TRP A 90 -8.26 -23.42 -4.80
N GLN A 91 -7.37 -22.94 -3.92
CA GLN A 91 -6.06 -22.46 -4.34
C GLN A 91 -5.10 -22.48 -3.15
N LEU A 92 -4.19 -23.45 -3.14
CA LEU A 92 -3.01 -23.45 -2.29
C LEU A 92 -2.04 -22.41 -2.86
N VAL A 93 -1.72 -21.33 -2.15
CA VAL A 93 -0.56 -20.49 -2.47
C VAL A 93 0.39 -20.49 -1.28
N ILE A 94 1.47 -21.22 -1.46
CA ILE A 94 2.63 -21.30 -0.59
C ILE A 94 3.12 -19.88 -0.28
N VAL A 95 3.04 -19.48 1.00
CA VAL A 95 3.92 -18.45 1.55
C VAL A 95 5.33 -19.04 1.52
N MET A 96 6.11 -18.71 0.51
CA MET A 96 7.55 -18.91 0.56
C MET A 96 8.15 -17.75 1.35
N ASP A 97 8.72 -18.10 2.50
CA ASP A 97 9.76 -17.34 3.17
C ASP A 97 10.82 -16.84 2.17
N ALA A 98 11.10 -15.53 2.24
CA ALA A 98 12.42 -14.92 2.09
C ALA A 98 12.36 -13.47 2.60
#